data_AF-A0A086YC11-F1
#
_entry.id   AF-A0A086YC11-F1
#
_cell.length_a   1.000
_cell.length_b   1.000
_cell.length_c   1.000
_cell.angle_alpha   90.00
_cell.angle_beta   90.00
_cell.angle_gamma   90.00
#
_symmetry.space_group_name_H-M   'P 1'
#
loop_
_entity.id
_entity.type
_entity.pdbx_description
1 polymer ?
#
loop_
_entity_poly.entity_id
_entity_poly.type
_entity_poly.pdbx_seq_one_letter_code
_entity_poly.pdbx_strand_id
1 'polypeptide(L)'
;MLMPPEFPDDWDVAQPVLIADTFSSCVWKVLLPGGTPAIIKALKPIEDIADELRGANYLAWRNGRGAVRLLGRENDLMLLEYAGERMLSHVAEEEGDNQATQIAAELMAKLYDVSPEPLPSALLPIRNRFEALFQKARDEQSEGYRNDYLEGAIVADQLMSSALELRGLHGDLHHENIMLSGRGWLVIDPVGLVGEAGFGAANMFYDPVERDDLCLDSERIALMADALRVVLIVLCKQ
;
A
#
# COMPACT_ATOMS: atom_id res chain seq x y z
N MET A 1 -14.46 -24.40 9.48
CA MET A 1 -13.58 -24.25 8.31
C MET A 1 -14.39 -23.51 7.26
N LEU A 2 -14.02 -22.29 6.92
CA LEU A 2 -14.65 -21.56 5.81
C LEU A 2 -14.40 -22.38 4.55
N MET A 3 -15.45 -22.66 3.78
CA MET A 3 -15.31 -23.27 2.45
C MET A 3 -14.83 -22.19 1.47
N PRO A 4 -13.96 -22.53 0.51
CA PRO A 4 -13.61 -21.60 -0.56
C PRO A 4 -14.88 -21.24 -1.35
N PRO A 5 -15.00 -19.97 -1.82
CA PRO A 5 -16.03 -19.64 -2.80
C PRO A 5 -15.78 -20.40 -4.10
N GLU A 6 -16.78 -20.44 -4.98
CA GLU A 6 -16.56 -20.89 -6.35
C GLU A 6 -15.61 -19.92 -7.05
N PHE A 7 -14.51 -20.45 -7.58
CA PHE A 7 -13.55 -19.70 -8.38
C PHE A 7 -13.90 -19.84 -9.86
N PRO A 8 -13.57 -18.85 -10.72
CA PRO A 8 -13.77 -18.94 -12.16
C PRO A 8 -13.13 -20.19 -12.76
N ASP A 9 -13.91 -20.93 -13.56
CA ASP A 9 -13.47 -22.18 -14.19
C ASP A 9 -12.26 -21.97 -15.11
N ASP A 10 -12.16 -20.79 -15.74
CA ASP A 10 -11.09 -20.44 -16.67
C ASP A 10 -9.74 -20.17 -15.98
N TRP A 11 -9.73 -19.95 -14.65
CA TRP A 11 -8.49 -19.82 -13.88
C TRP A 11 -7.84 -21.18 -13.57
N ASP A 12 -8.60 -22.29 -13.66
CA ASP A 12 -8.14 -23.68 -13.45
C ASP A 12 -7.28 -23.86 -12.18
N VAL A 13 -7.74 -23.27 -11.08
CA VAL A 13 -7.03 -23.25 -9.81
C VAL A 13 -7.30 -24.52 -8.98
N ALA A 14 -6.27 -24.97 -8.26
CA ALA A 14 -6.36 -26.14 -7.39
C ALA A 14 -5.85 -25.88 -5.97
N GLN A 15 -6.21 -26.77 -5.05
CA GLN A 15 -5.73 -26.82 -3.67
C GLN A 15 -5.86 -25.49 -2.91
N PRO A 16 -7.06 -24.89 -2.84
CA PRO A 16 -7.25 -23.66 -2.08
C PRO A 16 -7.01 -23.87 -0.59
N VAL A 17 -6.12 -23.06 -0.03
CA VAL A 17 -5.83 -22.97 1.40
C VAL A 17 -6.09 -21.55 1.86
N LEU A 18 -7.00 -21.38 2.82
CA LEU A 18 -7.23 -20.07 3.45
C LEU A 18 -5.98 -19.68 4.25
N ILE A 19 -5.38 -18.53 3.92
CA ILE A 19 -4.20 -18.01 4.62
C ILE A 19 -4.48 -16.74 5.43
N ALA A 20 -5.53 -16.00 5.09
CA ALA A 20 -5.99 -14.86 5.89
C ALA A 20 -7.51 -14.65 5.75
N ASP A 21 -8.13 -14.18 6.82
CA ASP A 21 -9.53 -13.76 6.88
C ASP A 21 -9.56 -12.34 7.47
N THR A 22 -9.60 -11.33 6.60
CA THR A 22 -9.54 -9.91 6.98
C THR A 22 -10.95 -9.33 7.05
N PHE A 23 -11.09 -8.08 7.50
CA PHE A 23 -12.39 -7.39 7.50
C PHE A 23 -13.01 -7.31 6.08
N SER A 24 -12.19 -7.03 5.07
CA SER A 24 -12.64 -6.80 3.68
C SER A 24 -12.59 -8.03 2.79
N SER A 25 -11.81 -9.07 3.12
CA SER A 25 -11.56 -10.17 2.19
C SER A 25 -11.15 -11.48 2.87
N CYS A 26 -11.33 -12.59 2.16
CA CYS A 26 -10.67 -13.86 2.44
C CYS A 26 -9.54 -14.07 1.43
N VAL A 27 -8.35 -14.41 1.91
CA VAL A 27 -7.15 -14.61 1.08
C VAL A 27 -6.83 -16.10 1.03
N TRP A 28 -6.80 -16.65 -0.18
CA TRP A 28 -6.56 -18.06 -0.46
C TRP A 28 -5.26 -18.23 -1.23
N LYS A 29 -4.39 -19.12 -0.76
CA LYS A 29 -3.28 -19.64 -1.56
C LYS A 29 -3.79 -20.78 -2.43
N VAL A 30 -3.52 -20.72 -3.72
CA VAL A 30 -3.93 -21.71 -4.71
C VAL A 30 -2.75 -22.11 -5.58
N LEU A 31 -2.93 -23.18 -6.36
CA LEU A 31 -2.01 -23.57 -7.43
C LEU A 31 -2.66 -23.31 -8.78
N LEU A 32 -1.94 -22.60 -9.65
CA LEU A 32 -2.24 -22.48 -11.07
C LEU A 32 -1.87 -23.78 -11.82
N PRO A 33 -2.33 -23.96 -13.07
CA PRO A 33 -1.85 -25.02 -13.93
C PRO A 33 -0.32 -25.06 -14.00
N GLY A 34 0.26 -26.26 -13.85
CA GLY A 34 1.71 -26.45 -13.74
C GLY A 34 2.29 -26.25 -12.33
N GLY A 35 1.45 -26.03 -11.31
CA GLY A 35 1.86 -26.04 -9.90
C GLY A 35 2.47 -24.73 -9.41
N THR A 36 2.35 -23.63 -10.17
CA THR A 36 2.82 -22.32 -9.74
C THR A 36 1.87 -21.75 -8.67
N PRO A 37 2.36 -21.32 -7.50
CA PRO A 37 1.51 -20.75 -6.48
C PRO A 37 0.97 -19.36 -6.90
N ALA A 38 -0.27 -19.10 -6.54
CA ALA A 38 -0.93 -17.81 -6.69
C ALA A 38 -1.80 -17.49 -5.47
N ILE A 39 -2.27 -16.25 -5.38
CA ILE A 39 -3.21 -15.81 -4.35
C ILE A 39 -4.54 -15.48 -4.99
N ILE A 40 -5.64 -15.92 -4.39
CA ILE A 40 -6.97 -15.38 -4.67
C ILE A 40 -7.38 -14.52 -3.48
N LYS A 41 -7.59 -13.22 -3.74
CA LYS A 41 -8.25 -12.31 -2.79
C LYS A 41 -9.73 -12.27 -3.14
N ALA A 42 -10.57 -12.81 -2.26
CA ALA A 42 -12.01 -12.84 -2.40
C ALA A 42 -12.63 -11.76 -1.52
N LEU A 43 -13.19 -10.72 -2.13
CA LEU A 43 -13.76 -9.58 -1.42
C LEU A 43 -15.09 -9.96 -0.77
N LYS A 44 -15.31 -9.45 0.44
CA LYS A 44 -16.57 -9.60 1.17
C LYS A 44 -17.55 -8.51 0.73
N PRO A 45 -18.87 -8.77 0.76
CA PRO A 45 -19.89 -7.78 0.42
C PRO A 45 -20.02 -6.76 1.57
N ILE A 46 -19.09 -5.82 1.64
CA ILE A 46 -19.08 -4.70 2.61
C ILE A 46 -19.24 -3.37 1.87
N GLU A 47 -19.73 -2.34 2.58
CA GLU A 47 -20.02 -1.02 1.98
C GLU A 47 -18.77 -0.33 1.38
N ASP A 48 -17.57 -0.60 1.91
CA ASP A 48 -16.32 0.03 1.50
C ASP A 48 -15.44 -0.84 0.59
N ILE A 49 -16.06 -1.66 -0.28
CA ILE A 49 -15.33 -2.45 -1.29
C ILE A 49 -14.57 -1.58 -2.31
N ALA A 50 -14.83 -0.27 -2.32
CA ALA A 50 -14.26 0.66 -3.28
C ALA A 50 -12.74 0.78 -3.15
N ASP A 51 -12.17 0.70 -1.94
CA ASP A 51 -10.71 0.69 -1.73
C ASP A 51 -10.06 -0.53 -2.40
N GLU A 52 -10.65 -1.70 -2.23
CA GLU A 52 -10.15 -2.95 -2.81
C GLU A 52 -10.16 -2.92 -4.35
N LEU A 53 -11.25 -2.41 -4.92
CA LEU A 53 -11.36 -2.24 -6.37
C LEU A 53 -10.34 -1.22 -6.92
N ARG A 54 -10.01 -0.18 -6.15
CA ARG A 54 -8.93 0.77 -6.49
C ARG A 54 -7.57 0.10 -6.43
N GLY A 55 -7.32 -0.74 -5.43
CA GLY A 55 -6.13 -1.56 -5.32
C GLY A 55 -5.85 -2.39 -6.57
N ALA A 56 -6.88 -3.06 -7.11
CA ALA A 56 -6.74 -3.80 -8.37
C ALA A 56 -6.32 -2.92 -9.55
N ASN A 57 -6.86 -1.69 -9.65
CA ASN A 57 -6.47 -0.74 -10.70
C ASN A 57 -5.01 -0.30 -10.54
N TYR A 58 -4.54 -0.12 -9.30
CA TYR A 58 -3.14 0.15 -9.01
C TYR A 58 -2.22 -1.00 -9.46
N LEU A 59 -2.57 -2.24 -9.10
CA LEU A 59 -1.79 -3.42 -9.49
C LEU A 59 -1.75 -3.62 -11.01
N ALA A 60 -2.88 -3.43 -11.69
CA ALA A 60 -2.96 -3.48 -13.14
C ALA A 60 -2.04 -2.44 -13.81
N TRP A 61 -2.04 -1.21 -13.30
CA TRP A 61 -1.20 -0.12 -13.81
C TRP A 61 0.30 -0.33 -13.52
N ARG A 62 0.65 -0.82 -12.33
CA ARG A 62 2.06 -1.14 -12.02
C ARG A 62 2.56 -2.34 -12.82
N ASN A 63 1.69 -3.29 -13.13
CA ASN A 63 1.97 -4.46 -13.95
C ASN A 63 3.28 -5.18 -13.52
N GLY A 64 3.41 -5.47 -12.23
CA GLY A 64 4.58 -6.15 -11.68
C GLY A 64 5.77 -5.26 -11.32
N ARG A 65 5.74 -3.95 -11.57
CA ARG A 65 6.87 -3.06 -11.26
C ARG A 65 6.83 -2.65 -9.79
N GLY A 66 7.59 -3.36 -8.95
CA GLY A 66 7.63 -3.15 -7.50
C GLY A 66 6.38 -3.61 -6.75
N ALA A 67 5.38 -4.14 -7.44
CA ALA A 67 4.15 -4.69 -6.88
C ALA A 67 3.90 -6.08 -7.45
N VAL A 68 3.07 -6.89 -6.78
CA VAL A 68 2.55 -8.13 -7.36
C VAL A 68 1.75 -7.86 -8.62
N ARG A 69 1.73 -8.83 -9.54
CA ARG A 69 0.87 -8.76 -10.74
C ARG A 69 -0.58 -9.14 -10.39
N LEU A 70 -1.52 -8.39 -10.96
CA LEU A 70 -2.90 -8.84 -11.12
C LEU A 70 -2.96 -9.78 -12.33
N LEU A 71 -3.20 -11.06 -12.09
CA LEU A 71 -3.22 -12.12 -13.11
C LEU A 71 -4.62 -12.30 -13.71
N GLY A 72 -5.66 -12.03 -12.93
CA GLY A 72 -7.05 -12.15 -13.33
C GLY A 72 -7.96 -11.41 -12.36
N ARG A 73 -9.13 -11.00 -12.84
CA ARG A 73 -10.17 -10.40 -12.01
C ARG A 73 -11.53 -10.75 -12.58
N GLU A 74 -12.41 -11.27 -11.73
CA GLU A 74 -13.79 -11.57 -12.05
C GLU A 74 -14.68 -11.28 -10.86
N ASN A 75 -15.71 -10.44 -11.05
CA ASN A 75 -16.57 -9.96 -9.98
C ASN A 75 -15.76 -9.45 -8.77
N ASP A 76 -15.96 -10.05 -7.61
CA ASP A 76 -15.33 -9.74 -6.32
C ASP A 76 -14.08 -10.60 -6.04
N LEU A 77 -13.53 -11.25 -7.07
CA LEU A 77 -12.34 -12.09 -6.97
C LEU A 77 -11.18 -11.48 -7.75
N MET A 78 -9.99 -11.52 -7.13
CA MET A 78 -8.73 -11.13 -7.76
C MET A 78 -7.73 -12.27 -7.67
N LEU A 79 -7.19 -12.68 -8.82
CA LEU A 79 -6.08 -13.63 -8.91
C LEU A 79 -4.76 -12.85 -9.00
N LEU A 80 -3.85 -13.09 -8.06
CA LEU A 80 -2.64 -12.32 -7.83
C LEU A 80 -1.38 -13.21 -7.86
N GLU A 81 -0.27 -12.62 -8.29
CA GLU A 81 1.07 -13.20 -8.15
C GLU A 81 1.39 -13.50 -6.68
N TYR A 82 1.91 -14.70 -6.40
CA TYR A 82 2.38 -15.05 -5.06
C TYR A 82 3.72 -14.39 -4.75
N ALA A 83 3.78 -13.59 -3.69
CA ALA A 83 4.95 -12.81 -3.32
C ALA A 83 5.95 -13.53 -2.40
N GLY A 84 5.66 -14.75 -1.95
CA GLY A 84 6.49 -15.49 -0.99
C GLY A 84 5.93 -15.45 0.45
N GLU A 85 6.75 -15.84 1.42
CA GLU A 85 6.37 -15.88 2.86
C GLU A 85 7.22 -14.94 3.71
N ARG A 86 8.33 -14.40 3.17
CA ARG A 86 9.23 -13.50 3.90
C ARG A 86 8.76 -12.06 3.71
N MET A 87 8.25 -11.46 4.79
CA MET A 87 7.93 -10.03 4.90
C MET A 87 9.16 -9.20 5.27
N LEU A 88 9.06 -7.89 5.12
CA LEU A 88 10.10 -6.95 5.54
C LEU A 88 10.22 -6.88 7.06
N SER A 89 9.13 -7.14 7.81
CA SER A 89 9.15 -7.22 9.28
C SER A 89 10.15 -8.26 9.78
N HIS A 90 10.23 -9.43 9.12
CA HIS A 90 11.24 -10.43 9.43
C HIS A 90 12.67 -9.91 9.23
N VAL A 91 12.92 -9.04 8.24
CA VAL A 91 14.24 -8.41 8.06
C VAL A 91 14.53 -7.42 9.17
N ALA A 92 13.54 -6.61 9.58
CA ALA A 92 13.70 -5.68 10.69
C ALA A 92 14.06 -6.43 11.99
N GLU A 93 13.47 -7.61 12.21
CA GLU A 93 13.74 -8.47 13.37
C GLU A 93 15.09 -9.19 13.28
N GLU A 94 15.43 -9.77 12.14
CA GLU A 94 16.61 -10.63 11.96
C GLU A 94 17.89 -9.83 11.65
N GLU A 95 17.76 -8.76 10.88
CA GLU A 95 18.88 -7.99 10.28
C GLU A 95 18.90 -6.53 10.75
N GLY A 96 17.83 -6.05 11.38
CA GLY A 96 17.71 -4.72 11.97
C GLY A 96 16.94 -3.72 11.11
N ASP A 97 16.38 -2.71 11.78
CA ASP A 97 15.52 -1.66 11.20
C ASP A 97 16.19 -0.86 10.07
N ASN A 98 17.50 -0.60 10.16
CA ASN A 98 18.25 0.09 9.11
C ASN A 98 18.27 -0.71 7.79
N GLN A 99 18.41 -2.04 7.87
CA GLN A 99 18.41 -2.91 6.69
C GLN A 99 17.01 -2.95 6.04
N ALA A 100 15.97 -3.04 6.87
CA ALA A 100 14.58 -2.97 6.41
C ALA A 100 14.27 -1.62 5.74
N THR A 101 14.71 -0.52 6.35
CA THR A 101 14.57 0.84 5.81
C THR A 101 15.23 0.98 4.44
N GLN A 102 16.43 0.44 4.25
CA GLN A 102 17.14 0.51 2.97
C GLN A 102 16.39 -0.26 1.87
N ILE A 103 15.88 -1.45 2.19
CA ILE A 103 15.07 -2.23 1.25
C ILE A 103 13.77 -1.50 0.89
N ALA A 104 13.09 -0.92 1.87
CA ALA A 104 11.88 -0.12 1.63
C ALA A 104 12.17 1.08 0.73
N ALA A 105 13.27 1.80 0.97
CA ALA A 105 13.68 2.93 0.14
C ALA A 105 13.94 2.52 -1.32
N GLU A 106 14.64 1.41 -1.54
CA GLU A 106 14.89 0.88 -2.89
C GLU A 106 13.61 0.43 -3.60
N LEU A 107 12.66 -0.15 -2.86
CA LEU A 107 11.36 -0.53 -3.40
C LEU A 107 10.50 0.69 -3.73
N MET A 108 10.44 1.69 -2.85
CA MET A 108 9.71 2.94 -3.09
C MET A 108 10.27 3.70 -4.28
N ALA A 109 11.59 3.73 -4.46
CA ALA A 109 12.21 4.32 -5.66
C ALA A 109 11.66 3.68 -6.94
N LYS A 110 11.46 2.35 -6.96
CA LYS A 110 10.84 1.65 -8.09
C LYS A 110 9.35 1.97 -8.22
N LEU A 111 8.61 2.07 -7.12
CA LEU A 111 7.16 2.34 -7.12
C LEU A 111 6.83 3.74 -7.64
N TYR A 112 7.61 4.73 -7.24
CA TYR A 112 7.39 6.14 -7.58
C TYR A 112 8.18 6.61 -8.81
N ASP A 113 8.91 5.72 -9.45
CA ASP A 113 9.49 5.95 -10.77
C ASP A 113 8.39 6.18 -11.82
N VAL A 114 8.76 6.92 -12.86
CA VAL A 114 7.86 7.32 -13.95
C VAL A 114 7.28 6.07 -14.62
N SER A 115 5.96 6.06 -14.76
CA SER A 115 5.27 5.04 -15.52
C SER A 115 5.14 5.45 -16.99
N PRO A 116 5.36 4.54 -17.97
CA PRO A 116 5.06 4.83 -19.37
C PRO A 116 3.55 4.99 -19.58
N GLU A 117 2.74 4.30 -18.77
CA GLU A 117 1.29 4.42 -18.77
C GLU A 117 0.84 5.60 -17.89
N PRO A 118 -0.14 6.41 -18.33
CA PRO A 118 -0.68 7.51 -17.55
C PRO A 118 -1.30 7.02 -16.22
N LEU A 119 -1.42 7.92 -15.25
CA LEU A 119 -2.07 7.61 -13.97
C LEU A 119 -3.54 7.18 -14.21
N PRO A 120 -3.99 6.06 -13.62
CA PRO A 120 -5.38 5.63 -13.75
C PRO A 120 -6.31 6.61 -13.05
N SER A 121 -7.37 7.05 -13.74
CA SER A 121 -8.41 7.91 -13.16
C SER A 121 -9.21 7.25 -12.03
N ALA A 122 -9.12 5.92 -11.92
CA ALA A 122 -9.75 5.15 -10.85
C ALA A 122 -9.03 5.30 -9.50
N LEU A 123 -7.76 5.74 -9.47
CA LEU A 123 -7.06 5.95 -8.20
C LEU A 123 -7.63 7.17 -7.46
N LEU A 124 -7.68 7.10 -6.13
CA LEU A 124 -8.30 8.13 -5.30
C LEU A 124 -7.30 9.26 -5.02
N PRO A 125 -7.60 10.54 -5.35
CA PRO A 125 -6.78 11.65 -4.92
C PRO A 125 -6.68 11.69 -3.40
N ILE A 126 -5.47 11.93 -2.87
CA ILE A 126 -5.22 11.99 -1.42
C ILE A 126 -6.14 12.98 -0.70
N ARG A 127 -6.47 14.10 -1.35
CA ARG A 127 -7.42 15.08 -0.80
C ARG A 127 -8.78 14.46 -0.50
N ASN A 128 -9.27 13.59 -1.36
CA ASN A 128 -10.54 12.89 -1.16
C ASN A 128 -10.42 11.82 -0.06
N ARG A 129 -9.25 11.17 0.07
CA ARG A 129 -8.96 10.25 1.18
C ARG A 129 -9.02 10.96 2.54
N PHE A 130 -8.65 12.25 2.59
CA PHE A 130 -8.67 13.08 3.78
C PHE A 130 -10.01 13.80 4.04
N GLU A 131 -11.05 13.53 3.24
CA GLU A 131 -12.33 14.26 3.37
C GLU A 131 -12.96 14.11 4.76
N ALA A 132 -12.82 12.95 5.40
CA ALA A 132 -13.32 12.74 6.76
C ALA A 132 -12.60 13.65 7.79
N LEU A 133 -11.29 13.87 7.64
CA LEU A 133 -10.54 14.81 8.47
C LEU A 133 -11.02 16.24 8.22
N PHE A 134 -11.16 16.64 6.96
CA PHE A 134 -11.63 17.99 6.62
C PHE A 134 -13.06 18.24 7.12
N GLN A 135 -13.96 17.26 7.01
CA GLN A 135 -15.31 17.37 7.54
C GLN A 135 -15.29 17.50 9.06
N LYS A 136 -14.54 16.65 9.75
CA LYS A 136 -14.40 16.70 11.21
C LYS A 136 -13.87 18.06 11.69
N ALA A 137 -12.85 18.59 11.02
CA ALA A 137 -12.30 19.91 11.30
C ALA A 137 -13.32 21.03 11.10
N ARG A 138 -14.16 20.97 10.05
CA ARG A 138 -15.25 21.95 9.81
C ARG A 138 -16.32 21.90 10.90
N ASP A 139 -16.70 20.70 11.31
CA ASP A 139 -17.74 20.50 12.33
C ASP A 139 -17.28 21.09 13.67
N GLU A 140 -16.03 20.84 14.07
CA GLU A 140 -15.52 21.29 15.37
C GLU A 140 -15.03 22.75 15.37
N GLN A 141 -14.76 23.34 14.21
CA GLN A 141 -14.51 24.79 14.09
C GLN A 141 -15.68 25.62 14.63
N SER A 142 -16.91 25.07 14.60
CA SER A 142 -18.10 25.70 15.15
C SER A 142 -18.10 25.82 16.69
N GLU A 143 -17.23 25.09 17.38
CA GLU A 143 -17.13 25.05 18.85
C GLU A 143 -16.10 26.04 19.43
N GLY A 144 -15.33 26.73 18.58
CA GLY A 144 -14.48 27.88 18.97
C GLY A 144 -13.11 27.54 19.58
N TYR A 145 -12.69 26.27 19.58
CA TYR A 145 -11.36 25.85 20.06
C TYR A 145 -10.51 25.29 18.92
N ARG A 146 -9.21 25.62 18.90
CA ARG A 146 -8.22 24.89 18.08
C ARG A 146 -8.03 23.51 18.68
N ASN A 147 -8.29 22.48 17.90
CA ASN A 147 -8.08 21.08 18.27
C ASN A 147 -7.20 20.39 17.22
N ASP A 148 -6.76 19.17 17.53
CA ASP A 148 -5.81 18.43 16.70
C ASP A 148 -6.36 18.14 15.30
N TYR A 149 -7.68 17.99 15.14
CA TYR A 149 -8.32 17.80 13.84
C TYR A 149 -8.20 19.05 12.97
N LEU A 150 -8.41 20.24 13.53
CA LEU A 150 -8.25 21.50 12.81
C LEU A 150 -6.80 21.75 12.42
N GLU A 151 -5.84 21.55 13.33
CA GLU A 151 -4.42 21.70 13.01
C GLU A 151 -3.97 20.69 11.94
N GLY A 152 -4.37 19.42 12.09
CA GLY A 152 -4.09 18.39 11.10
C GLY A 152 -4.69 18.71 9.73
N ALA A 153 -5.93 19.21 9.68
CA ALA A 153 -6.57 19.64 8.44
C ALA A 153 -5.84 20.81 7.78
N ILE A 154 -5.37 21.80 8.55
CA ILE A 154 -4.59 22.93 8.03
C ILE A 154 -3.28 22.44 7.41
N VAL A 155 -2.55 21.56 8.11
CA VAL A 155 -1.29 21.01 7.61
C VAL A 155 -1.52 20.17 6.35
N ALA A 156 -2.52 19.30 6.36
CA ALA A 156 -2.89 18.48 5.21
C ALA A 156 -3.26 19.35 3.98
N ASP A 157 -4.07 20.39 4.18
CA ASP A 157 -4.47 21.29 3.09
C ASP A 157 -3.28 22.06 2.52
N GLN A 158 -2.38 22.54 3.38
CA GLN A 158 -1.17 23.24 2.95
C GLN A 158 -0.28 22.34 2.10
N LEU A 159 0.04 21.13 2.59
CA LEU A 159 0.89 20.17 1.88
C LEU A 159 0.27 19.79 0.52
N MET A 160 -1.03 19.49 0.50
CA MET A 160 -1.71 19.09 -0.74
C MET A 160 -1.87 20.25 -1.74
N SER A 161 -1.97 21.49 -1.26
CA SER A 161 -2.09 22.67 -2.13
C SER A 161 -0.75 23.11 -2.73
N SER A 162 0.37 22.76 -2.09
CA SER A 162 1.72 23.00 -2.61
C SER A 162 2.26 21.85 -3.47
N ALA A 163 1.46 20.81 -3.71
CA ALA A 163 1.93 19.61 -4.38
C ALA A 163 2.38 19.90 -5.82
N LEU A 164 3.62 19.53 -6.15
CA LEU A 164 4.22 19.84 -7.46
C LEU A 164 4.10 18.66 -8.43
N GLU A 165 4.23 17.44 -7.92
CA GLU A 165 4.29 16.25 -8.75
C GLU A 165 3.50 15.09 -8.17
N LEU A 166 2.43 14.71 -8.88
CA LEU A 166 1.56 13.62 -8.48
C LEU A 166 2.09 12.26 -8.97
N ARG A 167 2.00 11.28 -8.09
CA ARG A 167 2.40 9.88 -8.30
C ARG A 167 1.26 8.95 -7.90
N GLY A 168 1.25 7.76 -8.47
CA GLY A 168 0.41 6.67 -7.99
C GLY A 168 1.02 6.08 -6.72
N LEU A 169 0.28 6.11 -5.62
CA LEU A 169 0.75 5.69 -4.30
C LEU A 169 0.07 4.38 -3.89
N HIS A 170 0.82 3.55 -3.15
CA HIS A 170 0.29 2.33 -2.54
C HIS A 170 -0.89 2.65 -1.61
N GLY A 171 -0.71 3.64 -0.73
CA GLY A 171 -1.72 4.15 0.19
C GLY A 171 -1.76 3.45 1.55
N ASP A 172 -1.13 2.30 1.68
CA ASP A 172 -0.99 1.57 2.95
C ASP A 172 0.36 0.82 3.06
N LEU A 173 1.46 1.55 2.85
CA LEU A 173 2.78 0.94 2.75
C LEU A 173 3.41 0.78 4.14
N HIS A 174 3.60 -0.47 4.56
CA HIS A 174 4.23 -0.87 5.83
C HIS A 174 4.98 -2.21 5.65
N HIS A 175 5.76 -2.62 6.65
CA HIS A 175 6.67 -3.77 6.57
C HIS A 175 5.98 -5.09 6.18
N GLU A 176 4.73 -5.32 6.62
CA GLU A 176 4.00 -6.56 6.31
C GLU A 176 3.43 -6.59 4.89
N ASN A 177 3.21 -5.43 4.27
CA ASN A 177 2.80 -5.31 2.88
C ASN A 177 3.98 -5.33 1.90
N ILE A 178 5.22 -5.53 2.39
CA ILE A 178 6.43 -5.67 1.57
C ILE A 178 6.96 -7.10 1.71
N MET A 179 6.97 -7.85 0.61
CA MET A 179 7.30 -9.28 0.61
C MET A 179 8.40 -9.63 -0.39
N LEU A 180 9.27 -10.58 -0.03
CA LEU A 180 10.36 -11.06 -0.87
C LEU A 180 9.91 -12.19 -1.80
N SER A 181 9.83 -11.88 -3.09
CA SER A 181 9.53 -12.84 -4.15
C SER A 181 10.80 -13.33 -4.86
N GLY A 182 10.65 -14.32 -5.74
CA GLY A 182 11.74 -14.79 -6.62
C GLY A 182 12.29 -13.73 -7.59
N ARG A 183 11.62 -12.59 -7.74
CA ARG A 183 12.07 -11.45 -8.57
C ARG A 183 12.36 -10.19 -7.75
N GLY A 184 12.55 -10.35 -6.44
CA GLY A 184 12.87 -9.29 -5.49
C GLY A 184 11.69 -8.86 -4.62
N TRP A 185 11.89 -7.80 -3.84
CA TRP A 185 10.88 -7.21 -2.97
C TRP A 185 9.72 -6.59 -3.77
N LEU A 186 8.49 -6.91 -3.38
CA LEU A 186 7.25 -6.47 -4.01
C LEU A 186 6.27 -6.01 -2.93
N VAL A 187 5.43 -5.02 -3.27
CA VAL A 187 4.26 -4.68 -2.46
C VAL A 187 3.06 -5.54 -2.80
N ILE A 188 2.26 -5.80 -1.79
CA ILE A 188 0.92 -6.41 -1.87
C ILE A 188 -0.10 -5.46 -1.26
N ASP A 189 -1.37 -5.69 -1.60
CA ASP A 189 -2.52 -5.04 -0.96
C ASP A 189 -2.56 -3.49 -1.00
N PRO A 190 -2.46 -2.87 -2.21
CA PRO A 190 -2.58 -1.43 -2.32
C PRO A 190 -4.01 -0.95 -2.11
N VAL A 191 -4.14 0.22 -1.49
CA VAL A 191 -5.36 1.03 -1.52
C VAL A 191 -5.55 1.73 -2.87
N GLY A 192 -4.44 2.18 -3.49
CA GLY A 192 -4.47 2.85 -4.79
C GLY A 192 -4.86 4.33 -4.71
N LEU A 193 -3.90 5.18 -4.33
CA LEU A 193 -4.07 6.63 -4.20
C LEU A 193 -3.28 7.41 -5.26
N VAL A 194 -3.58 8.71 -5.39
CA VAL A 194 -2.76 9.68 -6.13
C VAL A 194 -2.39 10.85 -5.22
N GLY A 195 -1.11 11.16 -5.14
CA GLY A 195 -0.56 12.22 -4.30
C GLY A 195 0.95 12.36 -4.48
N GLU A 196 1.60 13.14 -3.63
CA GLU A 196 3.06 13.25 -3.65
C GLU A 196 3.74 12.03 -3.01
N ALA A 197 4.95 11.69 -3.49
CA ALA A 197 5.73 10.57 -2.98
C ALA A 197 6.02 10.68 -1.46
N GLY A 198 6.11 11.91 -0.94
CA GLY A 198 6.27 12.17 0.49
C GLY A 198 5.19 11.52 1.34
N PHE A 199 3.93 11.59 0.91
CA PHE A 199 2.85 10.92 1.62
C PHE A 199 3.00 9.40 1.56
N GLY A 200 3.34 8.86 0.40
CA GLY A 200 3.52 7.41 0.24
C GLY A 200 4.69 6.83 1.06
N ALA A 201 5.62 7.66 1.49
CA ALA A 201 6.72 7.29 2.39
C ALA A 201 6.38 7.49 3.88
N ALA A 202 5.42 8.37 4.19
CA ALA A 202 5.11 8.79 5.56
C ALA A 202 4.69 7.62 6.45
N ASN A 203 3.91 6.66 5.94
CA ASN A 203 3.45 5.51 6.72
C ASN A 203 4.61 4.68 7.32
N MET A 204 5.75 4.58 6.63
CA MET A 204 6.90 3.82 7.14
C MET A 204 7.51 4.45 8.40
N PHE A 205 7.43 5.77 8.58
CA PHE A 205 7.99 6.42 9.76
C PHE A 205 7.29 5.97 11.05
N TYR A 206 6.00 5.66 10.96
CA TYR A 206 5.19 5.17 12.08
C TYR A 206 4.88 3.67 11.92
N ASP A 207 5.90 2.88 11.62
CA ASP A 207 5.80 1.44 11.46
C ASP A 207 7.06 0.76 12.03
N PRO A 208 6.95 -0.25 12.92
CA PRO A 208 5.72 -0.89 13.41
C PRO A 208 4.95 -0.04 14.44
N VAL A 209 3.61 -0.06 14.33
CA VAL A 209 2.68 0.79 15.10
C VAL A 209 2.81 0.61 16.61
N GLU A 210 3.25 -0.55 17.08
CA GLU A 210 3.37 -0.88 18.50
C GLU A 210 4.72 -0.46 19.12
N ARG A 211 5.64 0.13 18.36
CA ARG A 211 6.99 0.48 18.80
C ARG A 211 7.22 1.98 18.86
N ASP A 212 6.55 2.65 19.80
CA ASP A 212 6.76 4.08 20.07
C ASP A 212 8.24 4.41 20.35
N ASP A 213 8.99 3.48 20.96
CA ASP A 213 10.42 3.65 21.21
C ASP A 213 11.24 3.74 19.92
N LEU A 214 10.79 3.12 18.82
CA LEU A 214 11.38 3.28 17.49
C LEU A 214 10.77 4.48 16.76
N CYS A 215 9.44 4.59 16.72
CA CYS A 215 8.73 5.60 15.94
C CYS A 215 9.01 7.02 16.42
N LEU A 216 9.31 7.22 17.71
CA LEU A 216 9.64 8.52 18.30
C LEU A 216 11.16 8.75 18.45
N ASP A 217 12.00 7.80 18.05
CA ASP A 217 13.45 7.95 18.09
C ASP A 217 13.92 8.91 16.98
N SER A 218 14.45 10.05 17.40
CA SER A 218 14.98 11.08 16.50
C SER A 218 16.13 10.59 15.62
N GLU A 219 16.97 9.66 16.10
CA GLU A 219 18.07 9.11 15.29
C GLU A 219 17.52 8.23 14.18
N ARG A 220 16.54 7.36 14.49
CA ARG A 220 15.84 6.56 13.49
C ARG A 220 15.13 7.43 12.46
N ILE A 221 14.38 8.43 12.90
CA ILE A 221 13.68 9.36 12.00
C ILE A 221 14.68 10.03 11.04
N ALA A 222 15.84 10.47 11.53
CA ALA A 222 16.87 11.07 10.68
C ALA A 222 17.44 10.08 9.65
N LEU A 223 17.73 8.84 10.07
CA LEU A 223 18.23 7.78 9.19
C LEU A 223 17.21 7.43 8.10
N MET A 224 15.94 7.28 8.47
CA MET A 224 14.86 7.04 7.52
C MET A 224 14.69 8.20 6.55
N ALA A 225 14.73 9.44 7.05
CA ALA A 225 14.65 10.62 6.20
C ALA A 225 15.79 10.66 5.18
N ASP A 226 17.02 10.32 5.57
CA ASP A 226 18.17 10.26 4.67
C ASP A 226 18.06 9.12 3.63
N ALA A 227 17.62 7.93 4.04
CA ALA A 227 17.42 6.81 3.13
C ALA A 227 16.30 7.10 2.10
N LEU A 228 15.17 7.62 2.58
CA LEU A 228 14.01 7.96 1.76
C LEU A 228 14.21 9.25 0.96
N ARG A 229 15.21 10.06 1.29
CA ARG A 229 15.58 11.24 0.51
C ARG A 229 15.87 10.91 -0.95
N VAL A 230 16.45 9.74 -1.24
CA VAL A 230 16.72 9.30 -2.63
C VAL A 230 15.40 9.11 -3.39
N VAL A 231 14.37 8.64 -2.71
CA VAL A 231 13.00 8.53 -3.24
C VAL A 231 12.38 9.91 -3.47
N LEU A 232 12.67 10.88 -2.60
CA LEU A 232 12.03 12.21 -2.62
C LEU A 232 12.77 13.27 -3.47
N ILE A 233 14.09 13.18 -3.64
CA ILE A 233 14.93 14.20 -4.32
C ILE A 233 15.23 13.85 -5.77
N VAL A 234 15.28 12.57 -6.14
CA VAL A 234 15.45 12.19 -7.56
C VAL A 234 14.24 12.64 -8.41
N LEU A 235 13.13 13.00 -7.76
CA LEU A 235 11.90 13.50 -8.39
C LEU A 235 11.92 15.02 -8.68
N CYS A 236 12.85 15.79 -8.09
CA CYS A 236 12.94 17.25 -8.34
C CYS A 236 13.87 17.62 -9.51
N LYS A 237 14.40 16.64 -10.26
CA LYS A 237 15.29 16.87 -11.40
C LYS A 237 14.90 15.99 -12.61
N GLN A 238 13.73 16.21 -13.17
CA GLN A 238 13.43 15.85 -14.56
C GLN A 238 12.75 17.02 -15.26
#